data_AF-A0A945Z3I0-F1
#
_entry.id   AF-A0A945Z3I0-F1
#
_cell.length_a   1.000
_cell.length_b   1.000
_cell.length_c   1.000
_cell.angle_alpha   90.00
_cell.angle_beta   90.00
_cell.angle_gamma   90.00
#
_symmetry.space_group_name_H-M   'P 1'
#
loop_
_entity.id
_entity.type
_entity.pdbx_description
1 polymer ?
#
loop_
_entity_poly.entity_id
_entity_poly.type
_entity_poly.pdbx_seq_one_letter_code
_entity_poly.pdbx_strand_id
1 'polypeptide(L)'
;MHYLILGIVLFFLGQIVGWFQLNAQSISSWWSDKALFSAVVLGVPTSVLFWYGWRYVVTETGSAWTARFIASSAGLIVFPFLTWIFLDESMLTTKTMTCLFLAVLTLFIQLKY
;
A
#
# COMPACT_ATOMS: atom_id res chain seq x y z
N MET A 1 0.85 20.37 -5.92
CA MET A 1 2.00 19.65 -5.29
C MET A 1 1.72 19.20 -3.86
N HIS A 2 1.13 20.03 -2.99
CA HIS A 2 0.81 19.62 -1.62
C HIS A 2 -0.19 18.45 -1.57
N TYR A 3 -1.21 18.44 -2.43
CA TYR A 3 -2.18 17.33 -2.48
C TYR A 3 -1.57 16.05 -3.05
N LEU A 4 -0.57 16.14 -3.94
CA LEU A 4 0.11 14.96 -4.48
C LEU A 4 0.86 14.20 -3.38
N ILE A 5 1.62 14.92 -2.56
CA ILE A 5 2.34 14.33 -1.42
C ILE A 5 1.34 13.74 -0.43
N LEU A 6 0.26 14.46 -0.12
CA LEU A 6 -0.80 13.95 0.76
C LEU A 6 -1.42 12.67 0.20
N GLY A 7 -1.68 12.61 -1.11
CA GLY A 7 -2.22 11.42 -1.78
C GLY A 7 -1.28 10.22 -1.68
N ILE A 8 0.03 10.43 -1.88
CA ILE A 8 1.05 9.40 -1.70
C ILE A 8 1.05 8.90 -0.24
N VAL A 9 1.09 9.80 0.73
CA VAL A 9 1.07 9.43 2.16
C VAL A 9 -0.17 8.61 2.51
N LEU A 10 -1.35 9.00 2.01
CA LEU A 10 -2.59 8.25 2.21
C LEU A 10 -2.53 6.85 1.59
N PHE A 11 -1.90 6.68 0.42
CA PHE A 11 -1.68 5.35 -0.13
C PHE A 11 -0.74 4.51 0.72
N PHE A 12 0.35 5.07 1.25
CA PHE A 12 1.23 4.34 2.17
C PHE A 12 0.49 3.90 3.43
N LEU A 13 -0.28 4.80 4.06
CA LEU A 13 -1.12 4.47 5.21
C LEU A 13 -2.16 3.41 4.87
N GLY A 14 -2.81 3.54 3.71
CA GLY A 14 -3.78 2.57 3.22
C GLY A 14 -3.15 1.19 3.03
N GLN A 15 -1.94 1.11 2.48
CA GLN A 15 -1.22 -0.16 2.32
C GLN A 15 -0.85 -0.78 3.67
N ILE A 16 -0.49 0.03 4.67
CA ILE A 16 -0.20 -0.46 6.02
C ILE A 16 -1.46 -1.08 6.64
N VAL A 17 -2.57 -0.34 6.64
CA VAL A 17 -3.84 -0.84 7.23
C VAL A 17 -4.36 -2.06 6.44
N GLY A 18 -4.28 -2.02 5.11
CA GLY A 18 -4.69 -3.12 4.24
C GLY A 18 -3.84 -4.37 4.43
N TRP A 19 -2.55 -4.21 4.75
CA TRP A 19 -1.70 -5.35 5.10
C TRP A 19 -2.20 -6.02 6.38
N PHE A 20 -2.52 -5.27 7.43
CA PHE A 20 -3.09 -5.84 8.66
C PHE A 20 -4.47 -6.45 8.43
N GLN A 21 -5.31 -5.82 7.60
CA GLN A 21 -6.63 -6.37 7.23
C GLN A 21 -6.53 -7.83 6.77
N LEU A 22 -5.52 -8.14 5.95
CA LEU A 22 -5.35 -9.46 5.34
C LEU A 22 -4.49 -10.41 6.18
N ASN A 23 -3.48 -9.89 6.87
CA ASN A 23 -2.43 -10.70 7.51
C ASN A 23 -2.53 -10.77 9.03
N ALA A 24 -3.46 -10.07 9.68
CA ALA A 24 -3.63 -10.16 11.15
C ALA A 24 -3.88 -11.61 11.64
N GLN A 25 -4.54 -12.44 10.82
CA GLN A 25 -4.74 -13.87 11.06
C GLN A 25 -3.42 -14.67 11.17
N SER A 26 -2.36 -14.20 10.50
CA SER A 26 -1.04 -14.83 10.50
C SER A 26 -0.20 -14.39 11.71
N ILE A 27 -0.59 -13.29 12.37
CA ILE A 27 0.09 -12.77 13.58
C ILE A 27 -0.57 -13.32 14.84
N SER A 28 -1.89 -13.47 14.86
CA SER A 28 -2.62 -13.89 16.05
C SER A 28 -3.83 -14.75 15.71
N SER A 29 -3.94 -15.87 16.41
CA SER A 29 -5.05 -16.83 16.31
C SER A 29 -6.41 -16.21 16.61
N TRP A 30 -6.45 -15.10 17.34
CA TRP A 30 -7.69 -14.38 17.60
C TRP A 30 -8.34 -13.86 16.32
N TRP A 31 -7.54 -13.51 15.30
CA TRP A 31 -8.05 -12.96 14.04
C TRP A 31 -8.47 -14.03 13.02
N SER A 32 -8.09 -15.30 13.22
CA SER A 32 -8.18 -16.36 12.19
C SER A 32 -9.59 -16.68 11.70
N ASP A 33 -10.64 -16.42 12.48
CA ASP A 33 -12.05 -16.65 12.15
C ASP A 33 -12.86 -15.35 11.98
N LYS A 34 -12.17 -14.20 11.93
CA LYS A 34 -12.79 -12.85 11.98
C LYS A 34 -12.72 -12.10 10.67
N ALA A 35 -12.87 -12.81 9.54
CA ALA A 35 -12.77 -12.21 8.20
C ALA A 35 -13.71 -11.01 8.00
N LEU A 36 -15.00 -11.15 8.36
CA LEU A 36 -15.97 -10.05 8.24
C LEU A 36 -15.64 -8.88 9.18
N PHE A 37 -15.23 -9.18 10.40
CA PHE A 37 -14.84 -8.16 11.37
C PHE A 37 -13.61 -7.38 10.90
N SER A 38 -12.59 -8.07 10.37
CA SER A 38 -11.41 -7.44 9.76
C SER A 38 -11.78 -6.59 8.54
N ALA A 39 -12.66 -7.09 7.67
CA ALA A 39 -13.13 -6.35 6.49
C ALA A 39 -13.83 -5.04 6.88
N VAL A 40 -14.60 -5.03 7.96
CA VAL A 40 -15.27 -3.81 8.44
C VAL A 40 -14.28 -2.89 9.16
N VAL A 41 -13.56 -3.40 10.17
CA VAL A 41 -12.76 -2.56 11.08
C VAL A 41 -11.47 -2.05 10.42
N LEU A 42 -10.85 -2.84 9.54
CA LEU A 42 -9.60 -2.49 8.86
C LEU A 42 -9.82 -2.19 7.37
N GLY A 43 -10.74 -2.91 6.73
CA GLY A 43 -11.04 -2.70 5.30
C GLY A 43 -11.78 -1.40 5.00
N VAL A 44 -12.69 -0.94 5.86
CA VAL A 44 -13.34 0.37 5.67
C VAL A 44 -12.33 1.52 5.78
N PRO A 45 -11.49 1.62 6.83
CA PRO A 45 -10.44 2.64 6.87
C PRO A 45 -9.48 2.56 5.69
N THR A 46 -9.05 1.36 5.30
CA THR A 46 -8.21 1.15 4.10
C THR A 46 -8.89 1.75 2.87
N SER A 47 -10.16 1.43 2.64
CA SER A 47 -10.93 1.94 1.50
C SER A 47 -11.05 3.46 1.50
N VAL A 48 -11.27 4.08 2.67
CA VAL A 48 -11.36 5.54 2.82
C VAL A 48 -10.01 6.20 2.51
N LEU A 49 -8.90 5.65 3.01
CA LEU A 49 -7.55 6.16 2.74
C LEU A 49 -7.24 6.12 1.23
N PHE A 50 -7.53 4.99 0.58
CA PHE A 50 -7.34 4.86 -0.87
C PHE A 50 -8.24 5.80 -1.67
N TRP A 51 -9.50 5.99 -1.24
CA TRP A 51 -10.42 6.92 -1.92
C TRP A 51 -9.89 8.35 -1.95
N TYR A 52 -9.48 8.88 -0.79
CA TYR A 52 -8.91 10.23 -0.71
C TYR A 52 -7.54 10.32 -1.37
N GLY A 53 -6.68 9.30 -1.19
CA GLY A 53 -5.39 9.22 -1.88
C GLY A 53 -5.53 9.30 -3.39
N TRP A 54 -6.47 8.51 -3.94
CA TRP A 54 -6.79 8.51 -5.35
C TRP A 54 -7.28 9.86 -5.84
N ARG A 55 -8.26 10.44 -5.13
CA ARG A 55 -8.79 11.77 -5.46
C ARG A 55 -7.67 12.81 -5.54
N TYR A 56 -6.77 12.86 -4.57
CA TYR A 56 -5.72 13.88 -4.53
C TYR A 56 -4.68 13.68 -5.62
N VAL A 57 -4.24 12.46 -5.88
CA VAL A 57 -3.29 12.20 -6.98
C VAL A 57 -3.91 12.56 -8.32
N VAL A 58 -5.13 12.09 -8.61
CA VAL A 58 -5.79 12.39 -9.89
C VAL A 58 -6.07 13.89 -10.06
N THR A 59 -6.43 14.59 -8.98
CA THR A 59 -6.66 16.04 -9.05
C THR A 59 -5.39 16.80 -9.42
N GLU A 60 -4.22 16.34 -8.96
CA GLU A 60 -2.94 17.00 -9.22
C GLU A 60 -2.28 16.59 -10.54
N THR A 61 -2.49 15.36 -10.99
CA THR A 61 -1.83 14.81 -12.19
C THR A 61 -2.74 14.71 -13.40
N GLY A 62 -4.06 14.81 -13.22
CA GLY A 62 -5.05 14.59 -14.27
C GLY A 62 -5.18 13.13 -14.72
N SER A 63 -4.50 12.19 -14.06
CA SER A 63 -4.33 10.81 -14.55
C SER A 63 -4.63 9.76 -13.48
N ALA A 64 -5.66 8.95 -13.75
CA ALA A 64 -5.97 7.74 -12.98
C ALA A 64 -4.85 6.69 -13.07
N TRP A 65 -4.09 6.66 -14.17
CA TRP A 65 -2.94 5.77 -14.32
C TRP A 65 -1.84 6.11 -13.32
N THR A 66 -1.55 7.40 -13.15
CA THR A 66 -0.57 7.87 -12.17
C THR A 66 -0.99 7.47 -10.75
N ALA A 67 -2.26 7.66 -10.39
CA ALA A 67 -2.78 7.21 -9.10
C ALA A 67 -2.65 5.69 -8.91
N ARG A 68 -3.02 4.89 -9.92
CA ARG A 68 -2.92 3.42 -9.87
C ARG A 68 -1.50 2.95 -9.65
N PHE A 69 -0.54 3.46 -10.42
CA PHE A 69 0.84 3.01 -10.34
C PHE A 69 1.53 3.50 -9.06
N ILE A 70 1.26 4.72 -8.60
CA ILE A 70 1.76 5.20 -7.30
C ILE A 70 1.23 4.32 -6.16
N ALA A 71 -0.07 4.02 -6.14
CA ALA A 71 -0.67 3.16 -5.13
C ALA A 71 -0.07 1.74 -5.15
N SER A 72 0.21 1.21 -6.35
CA SER A 72 0.82 -0.12 -6.54
C SER A 72 2.24 -0.15 -5.99
N SER A 73 3.05 0.85 -6.34
CA SER A 73 4.42 0.96 -5.86
C SER A 73 4.49 1.16 -4.35
N ALA A 74 3.58 1.95 -3.77
CA ALA A 74 3.46 2.07 -2.31
C ALA A 74 3.23 0.70 -1.66
N GLY A 75 2.43 -0.18 -2.26
CA GLY A 75 2.22 -1.54 -1.77
C GLY A 75 3.46 -2.42 -1.88
N LEU A 76 4.13 -2.38 -3.03
CA LEU A 76 5.39 -3.12 -3.23
C LEU A 76 6.51 -2.65 -2.31
N ILE A 77 6.43 -1.42 -1.81
CA ILE A 77 7.36 -0.91 -0.79
C ILE A 77 6.90 -1.30 0.61
N VAL A 78 5.64 -1.10 0.99
CA VAL A 78 5.15 -1.38 2.35
C VAL A 78 5.13 -2.88 2.67
N PHE A 79 4.68 -3.70 1.73
CA PHE A 79 4.42 -5.12 1.97
C PHE A 79 5.67 -5.89 2.41
N PRO A 80 6.82 -5.83 1.71
CA PRO A 80 8.02 -6.55 2.14
C PRO A 80 8.52 -6.17 3.52
N PHE A 81 8.41 -4.89 3.89
CA PHE A 81 8.84 -4.42 5.21
C PHE A 81 7.96 -4.98 6.33
N LEU A 82 6.64 -4.93 6.17
CA LEU A 82 5.72 -5.45 7.19
C LEU A 82 5.81 -6.96 7.31
N THR A 83 5.86 -7.68 6.18
CA THR A 83 5.99 -9.14 6.18
C THR A 83 7.34 -9.58 6.80
N TRP A 84 8.42 -8.81 6.62
CA TRP A 84 9.69 -9.09 7.29
C TRP A 84 9.62 -8.90 8.81
N ILE A 85 8.94 -7.84 9.28
CA ILE A 85 8.83 -7.54 10.72
C ILE A 85 7.89 -8.51 11.45
N PHE A 86 6.74 -8.84 10.85
CA PHE A 86 5.66 -9.52 11.54
C PHE A 86 5.52 -11.00 11.21
N LEU A 87 6.00 -11.44 10.05
CA LEU A 87 5.88 -12.83 9.58
C LEU A 87 7.24 -13.50 9.35
N ASP A 88 8.34 -12.84 9.76
CA ASP A 88 9.72 -13.31 9.62
C ASP A 88 10.14 -13.68 8.17
N GLU A 89 9.43 -13.17 7.16
CA GLU A 89 9.80 -13.38 5.75
C GLU A 89 10.84 -12.34 5.29
N SER A 90 12.06 -12.79 4.99
CA SER A 90 13.12 -11.87 4.57
C SER A 90 12.76 -11.02 3.34
N MET A 91 12.81 -9.69 3.48
CA MET A 91 12.68 -8.78 2.35
C MET A 91 13.90 -8.79 1.41
N LEU A 92 15.05 -9.30 1.87
CA LEU A 92 16.33 -9.22 1.18
C LEU A 92 16.55 -10.32 0.13
N THR A 93 15.50 -11.08 -0.21
CA THR A 93 15.59 -12.04 -1.31
C THR A 93 15.71 -11.31 -2.65
N THR A 94 16.45 -11.90 -3.60
CA THR A 94 16.64 -11.31 -4.93
C THR A 94 15.31 -10.98 -5.61
N LYS A 95 14.32 -11.89 -5.53
CA LYS A 95 12.98 -11.66 -6.10
C LYS A 95 12.32 -10.39 -5.54
N THR A 96 12.36 -10.21 -4.21
CA THR A 96 11.71 -9.09 -3.52
C THR A 96 12.45 -7.78 -3.81
N MET A 97 13.77 -7.81 -3.76
CA MET A 97 14.60 -6.64 -4.06
C MET A 97 14.47 -6.18 -5.52
N THR A 98 14.34 -7.11 -6.47
CA THR A 98 14.04 -6.76 -7.87
C THR A 98 12.68 -6.09 -8.01
N CYS A 99 11.63 -6.60 -7.34
CA CYS A 99 10.31 -5.96 -7.36
C CYS A 99 10.32 -4.56 -6.71
N LEU A 100 11.03 -4.38 -5.59
CA LEU A 100 11.21 -3.09 -4.94
C LEU A 100 11.89 -2.07 -5.87
N PHE A 101 12.97 -2.48 -6.53
CA PHE A 101 13.67 -1.64 -7.50
C PHE A 101 12.75 -1.20 -8.64
N LEU A 102 12.00 -2.14 -9.24
CA LEU A 102 11.04 -1.83 -10.31
C LEU A 102 9.90 -0.91 -9.82
N ALA A 103 9.45 -1.05 -8.58
CA ALA A 103 8.44 -0.19 -7.99
C ALA A 103 8.92 1.27 -7.88
N VAL A 104 10.18 1.48 -7.48
CA VAL A 104 10.81 2.80 -7.42
C VAL A 104 10.97 3.41 -8.81
N LEU A 105 11.40 2.63 -9.80
CA LEU A 105 11.47 3.10 -11.20
C LEU A 105 10.10 3.50 -11.73
N THR A 106 9.07 2.72 -11.41
CA THR A 106 7.69 3.02 -11.80
C THR A 106 7.23 4.34 -11.18
N LEU A 107 7.54 4.61 -9.91
CA LEU A 107 7.24 5.92 -9.28
C LEU A 107 7.95 7.06 -10.01
N PHE A 108 9.22 6.89 -10.35
CA PHE A 108 9.97 7.91 -11.06
C PHE A 108 9.34 8.23 -12.41
N ILE A 109 8.99 7.20 -13.20
CA ILE A 109 8.32 7.38 -14.50
C ILE A 109 7.02 8.17 -14.33
N GLN A 110 6.16 7.77 -13.40
CA GLN A 110 4.83 8.36 -13.22
C GLN A 110 4.83 9.79 -12.66
N LEU A 111 5.93 10.22 -12.04
CA LEU A 111 6.07 11.56 -11.46
C LEU A 111 6.82 12.53 -12.38
N LYS A 112 7.60 12.03 -13.35
CA LYS A 112 8.47 12.86 -14.20
C LYS A 112 8.09 12.89 -15.67
N TYR A 113 7.53 11.80 -16.19
CA TYR A 113 7.10 11.65 -17.58
C TYR A 113 5.58 11.52 -17.64
#